data_AF-A0A0Q0IRU1-F1
#
_entry.id   AF-A0A0Q0IRU1-F1
#
_cell.length_a   1.000
_cell.length_b   1.000
_cell.length_c   1.000
_cell.angle_alpha   90.00
_cell.angle_beta   90.00
_cell.angle_gamma   90.00
#
_symmetry.space_group_name_H-M   'P 1'
#
loop_
_entity.id
_entity.type
_entity.pdbx_description
1 polymer ?
#
loop_
_entity_poly.entity_id
_entity_poly.type
_entity_poly.pdbx_seq_one_letter_code
_entity_poly.pdbx_strand_id
1 'polypeptide(L)'
;MRGQSPYSRVERILEYIHRHIDQTLGLDDLVEVFGISRWQLQRIFQQQTGLNVAQYVRELKLSLAAEKVLTTHDRMLDIAYQFGFTSEVSFSRSFKQLFGLSPSQYRRRGTKAGLRNPITQRAEHFIDSTSLQTRIEHRPEFTVYGISSPLNGLLEASPNVATIVPNLWEALFSQLGESTECKAQLVGVVDTQQQTPEHANLHYWAALQIDATSAETLQSYVTQAKLSSLVIPTQDYAVVSYHGLASGFSQLVEWLICDWLPQSGFDSVNGFELEHYGPLTSHIDTPTDMEYWLPIRTLP
;
A
#
# COMPACT_ATOMS: atom_id res chain seq x y z
N MET A 1 20.75 -20.81 -21.78
CA MET A 1 21.21 -20.13 -20.57
C MET A 1 20.00 -19.39 -20.00
N ARG A 2 19.48 -19.84 -18.86
CA ARG A 2 18.19 -19.42 -18.30
C ARG A 2 18.37 -18.16 -17.45
N GLY A 3 17.44 -17.22 -17.59
CA GLY A 3 17.32 -16.04 -16.74
C GLY A 3 17.07 -16.41 -15.28
N GLN A 4 17.55 -15.55 -14.38
CA GLN A 4 17.15 -15.53 -12.98
C GLN A 4 16.84 -14.08 -12.59
N SER A 5 15.59 -13.88 -12.15
CA SER A 5 14.96 -12.63 -11.73
C SER A 5 15.56 -12.08 -10.42
N PRO A 6 15.56 -10.75 -10.16
CA PRO A 6 16.36 -10.07 -9.14
C PRO A 6 15.64 -9.95 -7.78
N TYR A 7 15.10 -11.05 -7.25
CA TYR A 7 14.48 -11.04 -5.92
C TYR A 7 15.53 -10.95 -4.81
N SER A 8 15.28 -10.11 -3.79
CA SER A 8 16.14 -10.08 -2.61
C SER A 8 16.09 -11.43 -1.87
N ARG A 9 17.18 -11.79 -1.18
CA ARG A 9 17.26 -13.09 -0.49
C ARG A 9 16.17 -13.28 0.57
N VAL A 10 15.68 -12.19 1.16
CA VAL A 10 14.62 -12.23 2.19
C VAL A 10 13.23 -12.36 1.56
N GLU A 11 12.97 -11.78 0.39
CA GLU A 11 11.71 -12.01 -0.35
C GLU A 11 11.48 -13.50 -0.59
N ARG A 12 12.50 -14.21 -1.07
CA ARG A 12 12.43 -15.65 -1.28
C ARG A 12 12.19 -16.42 0.02
N ILE A 13 12.74 -15.95 1.14
CA ILE A 13 12.51 -16.53 2.48
C ILE A 13 11.06 -16.29 2.92
N LEU A 14 10.52 -15.08 2.73
CA LEU A 14 9.14 -14.74 3.07
C LEU A 14 8.15 -15.58 2.24
N GLU A 15 8.34 -15.64 0.92
CA GLU A 15 7.54 -16.45 0.00
C GLU A 15 7.53 -17.93 0.42
N TYR A 16 8.71 -18.47 0.73
CA TYR A 16 8.82 -19.85 1.20
C TYR A 16 8.09 -20.05 2.53
N ILE A 17 8.21 -19.13 3.48
CA ILE A 17 7.50 -19.22 4.75
C ILE A 17 5.98 -19.24 4.51
N HIS A 18 5.45 -18.32 3.70
CA HIS A 18 4.01 -18.22 3.45
C HIS A 18 3.45 -19.46 2.76
N ARG A 19 4.16 -19.99 1.77
CA ARG A 19 3.70 -21.15 0.99
C ARG A 19 3.67 -22.47 1.80
N HIS A 20 4.40 -22.54 2.92
CA HIS A 20 4.50 -23.74 3.75
C HIS A 20 4.09 -23.50 5.20
N ILE A 21 3.39 -22.39 5.50
CA ILE A 21 3.05 -22.00 6.88
C ILE A 21 2.03 -22.93 7.54
N ASP A 22 1.22 -23.59 6.71
CA ASP A 22 0.21 -24.59 7.05
C ASP A 22 0.80 -25.97 7.37
N GLN A 23 2.11 -26.14 7.15
CA GLN A 23 2.86 -27.36 7.41
C GLN A 23 3.75 -27.23 8.66
N THR A 24 4.44 -28.32 9.01
CA THR A 24 5.45 -28.33 10.07
C THR A 24 6.73 -27.59 9.63
N LEU A 25 6.66 -26.27 9.48
CA LEU A 25 7.79 -25.40 9.18
C LEU A 25 8.54 -24.95 10.44
N GLY A 26 9.85 -25.22 10.50
CA GLY A 26 10.79 -24.80 11.53
C GLY A 26 11.98 -24.03 10.97
N LEU A 27 12.86 -23.59 11.87
CA LEU A 27 14.06 -22.81 11.49
C LEU A 27 15.07 -23.65 10.69
N ASP A 28 15.15 -24.94 10.98
CA ASP A 28 16.10 -25.85 10.34
C ASP A 28 15.74 -26.12 8.89
N ASP A 29 14.44 -26.21 8.58
CA ASP A 29 13.96 -26.33 7.21
C ASP A 29 14.37 -25.12 6.36
N LEU A 30 14.30 -23.91 6.92
CA LEU A 30 14.74 -22.69 6.23
C LEU A 30 16.27 -22.66 6.01
N VAL A 31 17.05 -23.15 6.97
CA VAL A 31 18.52 -23.23 6.84
C VAL A 31 18.92 -24.20 5.73
N GLU A 32 18.26 -25.35 5.67
CA GLU A 32 18.51 -26.38 4.65
C GLU A 32 18.14 -25.88 3.25
N VAL A 33 16.97 -25.28 3.09
CA VAL A 33 16.45 -24.80 1.80
C VAL A 33 17.30 -23.68 1.21
N PHE A 34 17.74 -22.72 2.04
CA PHE A 34 18.46 -21.53 1.57
C PHE A 34 19.99 -21.67 1.63
N GLY A 35 20.51 -22.76 2.20
CA GLY A 35 21.95 -23.03 2.28
C GLY A 35 22.73 -21.99 3.10
N ILE A 36 22.11 -21.41 4.12
CA ILE A 36 22.71 -20.37 4.98
C ILE A 36 22.63 -20.75 6.45
N SER A 37 23.63 -20.34 7.24
CA SER A 37 23.62 -20.61 8.68
C SER A 37 22.44 -19.94 9.39
N ARG A 38 22.00 -20.51 10.53
CA ARG A 38 20.96 -19.92 11.40
C ARG A 38 21.26 -18.45 11.76
N TRP A 39 22.51 -18.14 12.06
CA TRP A 39 22.94 -16.77 12.39
C TRP A 39 22.79 -15.81 11.20
N GLN A 40 23.20 -16.24 9.99
CA GLN A 40 23.02 -15.44 8.78
C GLN A 40 21.53 -15.26 8.45
N LEU A 41 20.72 -16.32 8.51
CA LEU A 41 19.27 -16.26 8.28
C LEU A 41 18.61 -15.26 9.23
N GLN A 42 18.92 -15.35 10.53
CA GLN A 42 18.39 -14.44 11.52
C GLN A 42 18.85 -12.99 11.27
N ARG A 43 20.13 -12.79 10.96
CA ARG A 43 20.69 -11.45 10.72
C ARG A 43 20.05 -10.79 9.49
N ILE A 44 20.00 -11.47 8.35
CA ILE A 44 19.44 -10.88 7.11
C ILE A 44 17.94 -10.61 7.25
N PHE A 45 17.20 -11.54 7.89
CA PHE A 45 15.76 -11.41 8.07
C PHE A 45 15.46 -10.24 9.01
N GLN A 46 16.18 -10.11 10.13
CA GLN A 46 15.99 -9.02 11.08
C GLN A 46 16.43 -7.67 10.52
N GLN A 47 17.52 -7.63 9.74
CA GLN A 47 17.97 -6.38 9.09
C GLN A 47 16.93 -5.82 8.12
N GLN A 48 16.16 -6.68 7.44
CA GLN A 48 15.18 -6.22 6.45
C GLN A 48 13.75 -6.12 6.99
N THR A 49 13.35 -6.96 7.95
CA THR A 49 11.97 -7.01 8.46
C THR A 49 11.83 -6.41 9.87
N GLY A 50 12.94 -6.16 10.57
CA GLY A 50 12.95 -5.79 11.99
C GLY A 50 12.58 -6.92 12.95
N LEU A 51 12.23 -8.12 12.44
CA LEU A 51 11.70 -9.23 13.24
C LEU A 51 12.66 -10.41 13.35
N ASN A 52 12.42 -11.25 14.35
CA ASN A 52 13.04 -12.57 14.43
C ASN A 52 12.24 -13.57 13.59
N VAL A 53 12.93 -14.33 12.73
CA VAL A 53 12.27 -15.25 11.77
C VAL A 53 11.46 -16.34 12.48
N ALA A 54 11.98 -16.88 13.59
CA ALA A 54 11.30 -17.93 14.34
C ALA A 54 10.09 -17.38 15.11
N GLN A 55 10.18 -16.13 15.58
CA GLN A 55 9.04 -15.44 16.18
C GLN A 55 7.95 -15.17 15.13
N TYR A 56 8.33 -14.65 13.97
CA TYR A 56 7.42 -14.35 12.87
C TYR A 56 6.64 -15.59 12.41
N VAL A 57 7.33 -16.70 12.12
CA VAL A 57 6.67 -17.97 11.75
C VAL A 57 5.71 -18.45 12.84
N ARG A 58 6.11 -18.35 14.12
CA ARG A 58 5.27 -18.75 15.26
C ARG A 58 4.00 -17.92 15.36
N GLU A 59 4.09 -16.60 15.17
CA GLU A 59 2.96 -15.68 15.25
C GLU A 59 1.93 -15.92 14.13
N LEU A 60 2.37 -16.24 12.92
CA LEU A 60 1.48 -16.61 11.82
C LEU A 60 0.77 -17.95 12.08
N LYS A 61 1.51 -18.96 12.54
CA LYS A 61 0.94 -20.27 12.91
C LYS A 61 -0.12 -20.15 14.00
N LEU A 62 0.13 -19.32 15.01
CA LEU A 62 -0.86 -19.05 16.07
C LEU A 62 -2.11 -18.33 15.54
N SER A 63 -1.95 -17.46 14.54
CA SER A 63 -3.07 -16.76 13.89
C SER A 63 -3.94 -17.70 13.07
N LEU A 64 -3.34 -18.64 12.35
CA LEU A 64 -4.07 -19.71 11.65
C LEU A 64 -4.73 -20.69 12.65
N ALA A 65 -4.04 -21.02 13.73
CA ALA A 65 -4.61 -21.85 14.80
C ALA A 65 -5.81 -21.18 15.46
N ALA A 66 -5.79 -19.85 15.65
CA ALA A 66 -6.90 -19.10 16.22
C ALA A 66 -8.17 -19.20 15.36
N GLU A 67 -8.03 -19.26 14.04
CA GLU A 67 -9.15 -19.50 13.14
C GLU A 67 -9.74 -20.92 13.33
N LYS A 68 -8.89 -21.95 13.42
CA LYS A 68 -9.35 -23.32 13.72
C LYS A 68 -10.01 -23.43 15.09
N VAL A 69 -9.47 -22.75 16.09
CA VAL A 69 -10.04 -22.71 17.45
C VAL A 69 -11.46 -22.15 17.44
N LEU A 70 -11.76 -21.16 16.58
CA LEU A 70 -13.08 -20.54 16.46
C LEU A 70 -14.06 -21.32 15.58
N THR A 71 -13.56 -21.94 14.51
CA THR A 71 -14.41 -22.53 13.46
C THR A 71 -14.67 -24.03 13.62
N THR A 72 -13.95 -24.69 14.52
CA THR A 72 -14.03 -26.16 14.71
C THR A 72 -14.28 -26.55 16.16
N HIS A 73 -14.68 -27.81 16.35
CA HIS A 73 -14.78 -28.46 17.67
C HIS A 73 -13.60 -29.41 17.96
N ASP A 74 -12.51 -29.28 17.20
CA ASP A 74 -11.32 -30.12 17.36
C ASP A 74 -10.70 -29.92 18.76
N ARG A 75 -10.01 -30.97 19.23
CA ARG A 75 -9.30 -30.91 20.51
C ARG A 75 -8.12 -29.95 20.38
N MET A 76 -7.84 -29.18 21.43
CA MET A 76 -6.74 -28.21 21.43
C MET A 76 -5.39 -28.87 21.17
N LEU A 77 -5.21 -30.10 21.64
CA LEU A 77 -4.03 -30.90 21.36
C LEU A 77 -3.86 -31.20 19.84
N ASP A 78 -4.95 -31.53 19.15
CA ASP A 78 -4.91 -31.85 17.72
C ASP A 78 -4.59 -30.60 16.89
N ILE A 79 -5.21 -29.45 17.23
CA ILE A 79 -4.89 -28.15 16.64
C ILE A 79 -3.42 -27.78 16.91
N ALA A 80 -2.94 -27.99 18.14
CA ALA A 80 -1.55 -27.71 18.49
C ALA A 80 -0.57 -28.51 17.63
N TYR A 81 -0.81 -29.82 17.44
CA TYR A 81 0.03 -30.68 16.61
C TYR A 81 0.01 -30.27 15.14
N GLN A 82 -1.16 -29.91 14.61
CA GLN A 82 -1.29 -29.46 13.23
C GLN A 82 -0.35 -28.26 12.93
N PHE A 83 -0.23 -27.32 13.87
CA PHE A 83 0.64 -26.15 13.71
C PHE A 83 2.07 -26.34 14.26
N GLY A 84 2.48 -27.59 14.51
CA GLY A 84 3.86 -27.94 14.86
C GLY A 84 4.26 -27.68 16.31
N PHE A 85 3.28 -27.57 17.23
CA PHE A 85 3.56 -27.56 18.66
C PHE A 85 3.68 -28.99 19.20
N THR A 86 4.62 -29.23 20.11
CA THR A 86 4.86 -30.57 20.69
C THR A 86 3.92 -30.91 21.85
N SER A 87 3.20 -29.93 22.39
CA SER A 87 2.25 -30.12 23.49
C SER A 87 1.19 -29.02 23.53
N GLU A 88 0.01 -29.36 24.06
CA GLU A 88 -1.07 -28.40 24.32
C GLU A 88 -0.66 -27.30 25.32
N VAL A 89 0.23 -27.61 26.26
CA VAL A 89 0.76 -26.64 27.24
C VAL A 89 1.60 -25.57 26.54
N SER A 90 2.52 -25.99 25.66
CA SER A 90 3.33 -25.05 24.88
C SER A 90 2.45 -24.18 23.98
N PHE A 91 1.48 -24.79 23.31
CA PHE A 91 0.51 -24.08 22.48
C PHE A 91 -0.27 -23.05 23.28
N SER A 92 -0.89 -23.45 24.40
CA SER A 92 -1.71 -22.57 25.23
C SER A 92 -0.91 -21.38 25.78
N ARG A 93 0.35 -21.59 26.16
CA ARG A 93 1.23 -20.52 26.63
C ARG A 93 1.53 -19.51 25.52
N SER A 94 1.95 -19.98 24.34
CA SER A 94 2.25 -19.11 23.21
C SER A 94 1.00 -18.39 22.68
N PHE A 95 -0.14 -19.07 22.65
CA PHE A 95 -1.42 -18.50 22.28
C PHE A 95 -1.82 -17.37 23.23
N LYS A 96 -1.71 -17.58 24.55
CA LYS A 96 -1.98 -16.55 25.55
C LYS A 96 -1.01 -15.38 25.45
N GLN A 97 0.26 -15.62 25.14
CA GLN A 97 1.23 -14.56 24.95
C GLN A 97 0.88 -13.65 23.76
N LEU A 98 0.35 -14.21 22.68
CA LEU A 98 -0.03 -13.45 21.48
C LEU A 98 -1.40 -12.76 21.63
N PHE A 99 -2.41 -13.47 22.11
CA PHE A 99 -3.80 -13.02 22.11
C PHE A 99 -4.31 -12.51 23.46
N GLY A 100 -3.51 -12.62 24.53
CA GLY A 100 -3.91 -12.28 25.91
C GLY A 100 -4.88 -13.28 26.56
N LEU A 101 -5.39 -14.26 25.81
CA LEU A 101 -6.41 -15.23 26.23
C LEU A 101 -5.93 -16.66 25.97
N SER A 102 -6.38 -17.64 26.77
CA SER A 102 -6.15 -19.05 26.42
C SER A 102 -6.99 -19.47 25.21
N PRO A 103 -6.62 -20.54 24.47
CA PRO A 103 -7.40 -21.03 23.33
C PRO A 103 -8.89 -21.26 23.66
N SER A 104 -9.18 -21.88 24.80
CA SER A 104 -10.55 -22.13 25.25
C SER A 104 -11.31 -20.85 25.58
N GLN A 105 -10.63 -19.84 26.17
CA GLN A 105 -11.22 -18.52 26.41
C GLN A 105 -11.50 -17.79 25.11
N TYR A 106 -10.59 -17.89 24.14
CA TYR A 106 -10.72 -17.32 22.81
C TYR A 106 -11.92 -17.92 22.05
N ARG A 107 -12.07 -19.25 22.09
CA ARG A 107 -13.24 -19.97 21.54
C ARG A 107 -14.55 -19.47 22.15
N ARG A 108 -14.61 -19.34 23.48
CA ARG A 108 -15.81 -18.85 24.17
C ARG A 108 -16.14 -17.38 23.84
N ARG A 109 -15.11 -16.56 23.59
CA ARG A 109 -15.27 -15.16 23.19
C ARG A 109 -15.86 -15.03 21.78
N GLY A 110 -15.59 -16.00 20.89
CA GLY A 110 -16.24 -16.09 19.57
C GLY A 110 -15.88 -14.98 18.59
N THR A 111 -14.87 -14.16 18.85
CA THR A 111 -14.48 -13.02 17.99
C THR A 111 -13.02 -13.12 17.56
N LYS A 112 -12.76 -12.87 16.27
CA LYS A 112 -11.42 -12.79 15.69
C LYS A 112 -10.77 -11.48 16.15
N ALA A 113 -9.83 -11.54 17.08
CA ALA A 113 -9.09 -10.39 17.59
C ALA A 113 -7.61 -10.73 17.77
N GLY A 114 -6.72 -9.77 17.46
CA GLY A 114 -5.28 -9.87 17.70
C GLY A 114 -4.50 -10.76 16.71
N LEU A 115 -5.09 -11.10 15.56
CA LEU A 115 -4.43 -11.90 14.52
C LEU A 115 -3.22 -11.13 13.94
N ARG A 116 -2.19 -11.88 13.55
CA ARG A 116 -1.01 -11.36 12.85
C ARG A 116 -1.12 -11.69 11.37
N ASN A 117 -0.93 -10.67 10.55
CA ASN A 117 -0.93 -10.82 9.11
C ASN A 117 0.50 -11.12 8.63
N PRO A 118 0.67 -11.95 7.60
CA PRO A 118 1.98 -12.16 6.97
C PRO A 118 2.58 -10.83 6.52
N ILE A 119 3.91 -10.68 6.68
CA ILE A 119 4.65 -9.60 6.01
C ILE A 119 4.55 -9.87 4.52
N THR A 120 3.66 -9.15 3.84
CA THR A 120 3.59 -9.08 2.39
C THR A 120 4.52 -7.95 1.93
N GLN A 121 5.76 -8.29 1.57
CA GLN A 121 6.55 -7.42 0.69
C GLN A 121 6.31 -7.93 -0.73
N ARG A 122 5.66 -7.09 -1.55
CA ARG A 122 4.72 -7.40 -2.65
C ARG A 122 3.33 -7.80 -2.18
N ALA A 123 2.39 -6.88 -2.40
CA ALA A 123 0.97 -7.09 -2.25
C ALA A 123 0.48 -8.06 -3.33
N GLU A 124 0.42 -9.35 -3.02
CA GLU A 124 -0.43 -10.25 -3.79
C GLU A 124 -1.85 -10.23 -3.17
N HIS A 125 -2.67 -9.37 -3.78
CA HIS A 125 -4.14 -9.44 -3.89
C HIS A 125 -5.01 -9.03 -2.68
N PHE A 126 -5.52 -7.80 -2.72
CA PHE A 126 -6.97 -7.60 -2.76
C PHE A 126 -7.34 -6.34 -3.54
N ILE A 127 -7.07 -6.41 -4.84
CA ILE A 127 -8.02 -5.79 -5.73
C ILE A 127 -8.49 -6.91 -6.63
N ASP A 128 -9.77 -7.20 -6.54
CA ASP A 128 -10.42 -8.14 -7.44
C ASP A 128 -10.19 -7.62 -8.86
N SER A 129 -9.23 -8.19 -9.57
CA SER A 129 -8.85 -7.80 -10.93
C SER A 129 -10.03 -7.96 -11.91
N THR A 130 -11.05 -8.74 -11.54
CA THR A 130 -12.30 -8.83 -12.32
C THR A 130 -13.23 -7.62 -12.11
N SER A 131 -13.06 -6.88 -11.01
CA SER A 131 -13.77 -5.64 -10.69
C SER A 131 -12.98 -4.38 -11.07
N LEU A 132 -11.70 -4.51 -11.42
CA LEU A 132 -10.86 -3.41 -11.88
C LEU A 132 -11.10 -3.08 -13.34
N GLN A 133 -11.89 -2.03 -13.57
CA GLN A 133 -12.04 -1.45 -14.89
C GLN A 133 -11.01 -0.34 -15.07
N THR A 134 -9.96 -0.61 -15.85
CA THR A 134 -9.09 0.45 -16.36
C THR A 134 -9.78 1.08 -17.56
N ARG A 135 -10.00 2.40 -17.51
CA ARG A 135 -10.53 3.19 -18.63
C ARG A 135 -9.44 4.07 -19.22
N ILE A 136 -9.52 4.31 -20.52
CA ILE A 136 -8.64 5.26 -21.19
C ILE A 136 -9.38 6.58 -21.36
N GLU A 137 -8.80 7.67 -20.88
CA GLU A 137 -9.40 8.99 -20.95
C GLU A 137 -8.48 10.03 -21.58
N HIS A 138 -9.04 10.83 -22.48
CA HIS A 138 -8.39 11.99 -23.06
C HIS A 138 -8.73 13.23 -22.24
N ARG A 139 -7.73 13.95 -21.73
CA ARG A 139 -7.92 15.16 -20.94
C ARG A 139 -7.31 16.37 -21.67
N PRO A 140 -8.08 17.45 -21.92
CA PRO A 140 -7.54 18.70 -22.42
C PRO A 140 -6.69 19.41 -21.37
N GLU A 141 -5.90 20.39 -21.79
CA GLU A 141 -5.09 21.21 -20.89
C GLU A 141 -5.94 21.87 -19.80
N PHE A 142 -5.45 21.85 -18.57
CA PHE A 142 -6.10 22.51 -17.43
C PHE A 142 -5.08 23.00 -16.40
N THR A 143 -5.52 23.91 -15.53
CA THR A 143 -4.67 24.52 -14.50
C THR A 143 -5.12 24.10 -13.12
N VAL A 144 -4.15 23.78 -12.26
CA VAL A 144 -4.37 23.54 -10.84
C VAL A 144 -3.64 24.58 -10.00
N TYR A 145 -4.14 24.85 -8.80
CA TYR A 145 -3.59 25.84 -7.88
C TYR A 145 -3.32 25.20 -6.52
N GLY A 146 -2.09 25.28 -6.03
CA GLY A 146 -1.72 24.57 -4.83
C GLY A 146 -0.32 24.90 -4.32
N ILE A 147 0.17 24.00 -3.47
CA ILE A 147 1.53 24.03 -2.94
C ILE A 147 2.24 22.74 -3.32
N SER A 148 3.55 22.81 -3.51
CA SER A 148 4.37 21.67 -3.90
C SER A 148 5.54 21.43 -2.98
N SER A 149 5.97 20.17 -2.91
CA SER A 149 7.13 19.72 -2.15
C SER A 149 7.81 18.57 -2.88
N PRO A 150 9.15 18.45 -2.83
CA PRO A 150 9.84 17.26 -3.33
C PRO A 150 9.40 16.03 -2.53
N LEU A 151 9.28 14.89 -3.22
CA LEU A 151 8.95 13.59 -2.64
C LEU A 151 9.88 12.50 -3.17
N ASN A 152 10.02 11.42 -2.41
CA ASN A 152 10.54 10.16 -2.88
C ASN A 152 9.34 9.25 -3.16
N GLY A 153 9.18 8.87 -4.43
CA GLY A 153 8.03 8.14 -4.95
C GLY A 153 7.78 6.80 -4.28
N LEU A 154 6.59 6.23 -4.53
CA LEU A 154 6.17 4.96 -3.94
C LEU A 154 7.14 3.80 -4.23
N LEU A 155 7.76 3.82 -5.41
CA LEU A 155 8.65 2.78 -5.91
C LEU A 155 10.15 3.05 -5.61
N GLU A 156 10.46 4.13 -4.90
CA GLU A 156 11.84 4.51 -4.55
C GLU A 156 12.39 3.70 -3.37
N ALA A 157 13.71 3.65 -3.24
CA ALA A 157 14.38 2.91 -2.17
C ALA A 157 14.09 3.43 -0.75
N SER A 158 13.71 4.70 -0.63
CA SER A 158 13.35 5.37 0.63
C SER A 158 12.09 6.23 0.45
N PRO A 159 10.91 5.60 0.30
CA PRO A 159 9.67 6.33 0.00
C PRO A 159 9.27 7.18 1.21
N ASN A 160 8.83 8.41 0.96
CA ASN A 160 8.38 9.33 2.01
C ASN A 160 6.95 9.87 1.77
N VAL A 161 6.24 9.31 0.79
CA VAL A 161 4.87 9.67 0.39
C VAL A 161 3.93 9.74 1.61
N ALA A 162 3.97 8.72 2.47
CA ALA A 162 3.09 8.59 3.65
C ALA A 162 3.29 9.71 4.71
N THR A 163 4.39 10.47 4.62
CA THR A 163 4.66 11.61 5.50
C THR A 163 4.47 12.93 4.78
N ILE A 164 4.97 13.06 3.54
CA ILE A 164 4.94 14.32 2.80
C ILE A 164 3.52 14.67 2.36
N VAL A 165 2.76 13.71 1.82
CA VAL A 165 1.44 13.97 1.25
C VAL A 165 0.46 14.49 2.31
N PRO A 166 0.26 13.84 3.48
CA PRO A 166 -0.66 14.35 4.50
C PRO A 166 -0.26 15.74 5.03
N ASN A 167 1.04 15.97 5.27
CA ASN A 167 1.54 17.25 5.76
C ASN A 167 1.32 18.38 4.74
N LEU A 168 1.46 18.08 3.45
CA LEU A 168 1.24 19.06 2.39
C LEU A 168 -0.25 19.40 2.26
N TRP A 169 -1.14 18.41 2.33
CA TRP A 169 -2.58 18.65 2.37
C TRP A 169 -2.98 19.46 3.61
N GLU A 170 -2.45 19.15 4.80
CA GLU A 170 -2.70 19.93 6.02
C GLU A 170 -2.21 21.38 5.88
N ALA A 171 -1.03 21.59 5.29
CA ALA A 171 -0.51 22.93 5.01
C ALA A 171 -1.39 23.70 4.02
N LEU A 172 -1.91 23.04 2.98
CA LEU A 172 -2.85 23.65 2.03
C LEU A 172 -4.16 24.04 2.73
N PHE A 173 -4.76 23.15 3.51
CA PHE A 173 -6.00 23.44 4.24
C PHE A 173 -5.81 24.58 5.26
N SER A 174 -4.66 24.64 5.93
CA SER A 174 -4.30 25.73 6.82
C SER A 174 -4.24 27.08 6.10
N GLN A 175 -3.76 27.13 4.85
CA GLN A 175 -3.74 28.35 4.03
C GLN A 175 -5.11 28.73 3.47
N LEU A 176 -5.98 27.76 3.21
CA LEU A 176 -7.33 27.98 2.67
C LEU A 176 -8.34 28.44 3.74
N GLY A 177 -8.09 28.16 5.02
CA GLY A 177 -8.98 28.52 6.13
C GLY A 177 -10.32 27.75 6.14
N GLU A 178 -11.22 28.06 7.10
CA GLU A 178 -12.54 27.40 7.24
C GLU A 178 -13.51 27.64 6.08
N SER A 179 -13.15 28.47 5.10
CA SER A 179 -13.93 28.81 3.90
C SER A 179 -14.00 27.64 2.89
N THR A 180 -14.59 26.54 3.33
CA THR A 180 -14.84 25.29 2.57
C THR A 180 -16.18 25.32 1.84
N GLU A 181 -16.63 26.50 1.38
CA GLU A 181 -17.75 26.62 0.44
C GLU A 181 -17.32 26.51 -1.03
N CYS A 182 -16.01 26.43 -1.30
CA CYS A 182 -15.54 26.17 -2.66
C CYS A 182 -15.76 24.70 -3.02
N LYS A 183 -16.66 24.46 -3.98
CA LYS A 183 -16.82 23.19 -4.73
C LYS A 183 -15.59 22.93 -5.64
N ALA A 184 -14.39 23.15 -5.14
CA ALA A 184 -13.17 22.87 -5.87
C ALA A 184 -12.83 21.38 -5.74
N GLN A 185 -12.39 20.77 -6.83
CA GLN A 185 -11.97 19.37 -6.82
C GLN A 185 -10.55 19.29 -6.25
N LEU A 186 -10.35 18.40 -5.27
CA LEU A 186 -9.03 18.13 -4.68
C LEU A 186 -8.25 17.23 -5.65
N VAL A 187 -7.08 17.70 -6.08
CA VAL A 187 -6.21 17.00 -7.02
C VAL A 187 -4.80 16.95 -6.47
N GLY A 188 -4.28 15.74 -6.28
CA GLY A 188 -2.87 15.48 -6.10
C GLY A 188 -2.20 15.37 -7.47
N VAL A 189 -1.06 16.04 -7.68
CA VAL A 189 -0.29 15.93 -8.93
C VAL A 189 1.12 15.47 -8.62
N VAL A 190 1.54 14.38 -9.26
CA VAL A 190 2.91 13.90 -9.22
C VAL A 190 3.60 14.35 -10.51
N ASP A 191 4.52 15.30 -10.37
CA ASP A 191 5.37 15.76 -11.48
C ASP A 191 6.57 14.83 -11.62
N THR A 192 6.59 14.08 -12.71
CA THR A 192 7.63 13.11 -13.07
C THR A 192 8.61 13.66 -14.13
N GLN A 193 8.44 14.90 -14.60
CA GLN A 193 9.22 15.45 -15.70
C GLN A 193 10.69 15.67 -15.33
N GLN A 194 10.98 15.89 -14.04
CA GLN A 194 12.33 16.19 -13.54
C GLN A 194 13.12 14.97 -13.08
N GLN A 195 12.70 13.76 -13.46
CA GLN A 195 13.44 12.54 -13.15
C GLN A 195 14.81 12.53 -13.84
N THR A 196 15.85 12.22 -13.07
CA THR A 196 17.19 11.95 -13.59
C THR A 196 17.52 10.47 -13.38
N PRO A 197 18.42 9.87 -14.20
CA PRO A 197 18.82 8.47 -14.03
C PRO A 197 19.45 8.16 -12.66
N GLU A 198 19.96 9.18 -11.96
CA GLU A 198 20.61 9.03 -10.66
C GLU A 198 19.68 9.32 -9.47
N HIS A 199 18.66 10.16 -9.66
CA HIS A 199 17.69 10.52 -8.63
C HIS A 199 16.32 10.79 -9.25
N ALA A 200 15.27 10.12 -8.74
CA ALA A 200 13.90 10.49 -9.02
C ALA A 200 13.53 11.74 -8.22
N ASN A 201 13.80 12.92 -8.79
CA ASN A 201 13.44 14.20 -8.20
C ASN A 201 11.95 14.49 -8.48
N LEU A 202 11.07 13.74 -7.82
CA LEU A 202 9.63 13.86 -7.98
C LEU A 202 9.10 15.03 -7.15
N HIS A 203 8.11 15.75 -7.67
CA HIS A 203 7.42 16.80 -6.92
C HIS A 203 5.94 16.47 -6.77
N TYR A 204 5.45 16.55 -5.53
CA TYR A 204 4.04 16.38 -5.23
C TYR A 204 3.40 17.77 -5.15
N TRP A 205 2.26 17.94 -5.79
CA TRP A 205 1.41 19.10 -5.60
C TRP A 205 0.12 18.68 -4.91
N ALA A 206 -0.16 19.29 -3.76
CA ALA A 206 -1.50 19.29 -3.19
C ALA A 206 -2.21 20.52 -3.78
N ALA A 207 -3.22 20.30 -4.62
CA ALA A 207 -3.81 21.37 -5.42
C ALA A 207 -5.33 21.26 -5.54
N LEU A 208 -5.92 22.39 -5.94
CA LEU A 208 -7.32 22.54 -6.27
C LEU A 208 -7.46 22.69 -7.78
N GLN A 209 -8.32 21.87 -8.39
CA GLN A 209 -8.83 22.08 -9.72
C GLN A 209 -10.15 22.86 -9.64
N ILE A 210 -10.24 23.90 -10.46
CA ILE A 210 -11.34 24.88 -10.42
C ILE A 210 -12.00 24.93 -11.79
N ASP A 211 -13.33 24.75 -11.82
CA ASP A 211 -14.11 24.92 -13.04
C ASP A 211 -14.18 26.40 -13.45
N ALA A 212 -14.05 26.66 -14.76
CA ALA A 212 -14.00 27.99 -15.36
C ALA A 212 -15.18 28.91 -15.00
N THR A 213 -16.34 28.35 -14.63
CA THR A 213 -17.53 29.08 -14.16
C THR A 213 -17.38 29.75 -12.79
N SER A 214 -16.32 29.44 -12.03
CA SER A 214 -16.10 29.90 -10.65
C SER A 214 -14.91 30.87 -10.50
N ALA A 215 -14.37 31.34 -11.63
CA ALA A 215 -13.04 31.95 -11.71
C ALA A 215 -12.86 33.26 -10.89
N GLU A 216 -13.86 34.13 -10.82
CA GLU A 216 -13.72 35.45 -10.16
C GLU A 216 -13.59 35.36 -8.64
N THR A 217 -14.40 34.52 -7.99
CA THR A 217 -14.36 34.31 -6.54
C THR A 217 -13.05 33.63 -6.13
N LEU A 218 -12.55 32.71 -6.95
CA LEU A 218 -11.36 31.91 -6.66
C LEU A 218 -10.03 32.59 -6.98
N GLN A 219 -9.98 33.48 -7.97
CA GLN A 219 -8.79 34.31 -8.20
C GLN A 219 -8.42 35.10 -6.93
N SER A 220 -9.43 35.55 -6.19
CA SER A 220 -9.25 36.24 -4.90
C SER A 220 -8.69 35.29 -3.83
N TYR A 221 -9.20 34.06 -3.72
CA TYR A 221 -8.68 33.04 -2.80
C TYR A 221 -7.26 32.60 -3.11
N VAL A 222 -6.94 32.31 -4.38
CA VAL A 222 -5.59 31.95 -4.84
C VAL A 222 -4.60 33.07 -4.56
N THR A 223 -4.99 34.32 -4.83
CA THR A 223 -4.15 35.50 -4.59
C THR A 223 -3.95 35.74 -3.08
N GLN A 224 -4.97 35.52 -2.26
CA GLN A 224 -4.92 35.70 -0.81
C GLN A 224 -4.11 34.59 -0.12
N ALA A 225 -4.28 33.33 -0.55
CA ALA A 225 -3.58 32.17 -0.01
C ALA A 225 -2.15 32.01 -0.57
N LYS A 226 -1.72 32.84 -1.54
CA LYS A 226 -0.40 32.80 -2.18
C LYS A 226 -0.05 31.43 -2.79
N LEU A 227 -1.04 30.79 -3.40
CA LEU A 227 -0.86 29.48 -4.02
C LEU A 227 -0.12 29.60 -5.35
N SER A 228 0.67 28.57 -5.68
CA SER A 228 1.34 28.44 -6.97
C SER A 228 0.40 27.79 -7.98
N SER A 229 0.51 28.15 -9.26
CA SER A 229 -0.26 27.53 -10.34
C SER A 229 0.60 26.57 -11.16
N LEU A 230 0.03 25.43 -11.54
CA LEU A 230 0.63 24.46 -12.45
C LEU A 230 -0.31 24.19 -13.62
N VAL A 231 0.22 24.25 -14.85
CA VAL A 231 -0.52 23.92 -16.08
C VAL A 231 -0.21 22.49 -16.47
N ILE A 232 -1.24 21.65 -16.57
CA ILE A 232 -1.15 20.26 -16.99
C ILE A 232 -1.54 20.21 -18.47
N PRO A 233 -0.65 19.78 -19.38
CA PRO A 233 -0.90 19.76 -20.81
C PRO A 233 -1.97 18.73 -21.20
N THR A 234 -2.44 18.82 -22.45
CA THR A 234 -3.34 17.81 -23.01
C THR A 234 -2.63 16.46 -23.12
N GLN A 235 -3.20 15.40 -22.54
CA GLN A 235 -2.61 14.06 -22.54
C GLN A 235 -3.67 12.97 -22.31
N ASP A 236 -3.33 11.74 -22.73
CA ASP A 236 -4.16 10.55 -22.52
C ASP A 236 -3.75 9.86 -21.22
N TYR A 237 -4.73 9.28 -20.52
CA TYR A 237 -4.56 8.65 -19.23
C TYR A 237 -5.15 7.24 -19.19
N ALA A 238 -4.45 6.32 -18.53
CA ALA A 238 -5.07 5.13 -17.95
C ALA A 238 -5.60 5.50 -16.56
N VAL A 239 -6.91 5.32 -16.36
CA VAL A 239 -7.59 5.69 -15.12
C VAL A 239 -8.08 4.45 -14.42
N VAL A 240 -7.80 4.38 -13.13
CA VAL A 240 -8.33 3.37 -12.21
C VAL A 240 -9.03 4.05 -11.05
N SER A 241 -10.20 3.51 -10.70
CA SER A 241 -11.00 4.00 -9.59
C SER A 241 -10.88 3.04 -8.40
N TYR A 242 -10.83 3.60 -7.20
CA TYR A 242 -10.69 2.87 -5.95
C TYR A 242 -11.70 3.37 -4.93
N HIS A 243 -12.36 2.43 -4.27
CA HIS A 243 -13.21 2.72 -3.12
C HIS A 243 -12.70 1.95 -1.90
N GLY A 244 -12.24 2.65 -0.85
CA GLY A 244 -11.76 2.02 0.36
C GLY A 244 -10.74 2.84 1.14
N LEU A 245 -9.97 2.17 2.00
CA LEU A 245 -8.93 2.80 2.82
C LEU A 245 -7.73 3.24 1.97
N ALA A 246 -7.14 4.39 2.28
CA ALA A 246 -5.98 4.95 1.57
C ALA A 246 -4.78 3.99 1.46
N SER A 247 -4.59 3.08 2.42
CA SER A 247 -3.52 2.07 2.38
C SER A 247 -3.64 1.07 1.22
N GLY A 248 -4.85 0.83 0.72
CA GLY A 248 -5.07 -0.01 -0.47
C GLY A 248 -4.92 0.76 -1.79
N PHE A 249 -4.97 2.10 -1.75
CA PHE A 249 -4.80 2.92 -2.95
C PHE A 249 -3.38 2.79 -3.53
N SER A 250 -2.35 2.80 -2.69
CA SER A 250 -0.96 2.56 -3.15
C SER A 250 -0.77 1.21 -3.82
N GLN A 251 -1.52 0.18 -3.39
CA GLN A 251 -1.46 -1.16 -3.99
C GLN A 251 -2.11 -1.17 -5.39
N LEU A 252 -3.16 -0.37 -5.60
CA LEU A 252 -3.76 -0.20 -6.92
C LEU A 252 -2.82 0.48 -7.89
N VAL A 253 -2.13 1.53 -7.42
CA VAL A 253 -1.13 2.25 -8.22
C VAL A 253 0.01 1.30 -8.61
N GLU A 254 0.53 0.53 -7.65
CA GLU A 254 1.56 -0.47 -7.91
C GLU A 254 1.11 -1.51 -8.95
N TRP A 255 -0.10 -2.05 -8.82
CA TRP A 255 -0.67 -3.00 -9.79
C TRP A 255 -0.82 -2.39 -11.19
N LEU A 256 -1.32 -1.15 -11.29
CA LEU A 256 -1.51 -0.49 -12.58
C LEU A 256 -0.18 -0.37 -13.34
N ILE A 257 0.89 0.02 -12.63
CA ILE A 257 2.21 0.28 -13.19
C ILE A 257 2.96 -1.03 -13.45
N CYS A 258 2.94 -1.98 -12.50
CA CYS A 258 3.77 -3.18 -12.54
C CYS A 258 3.12 -4.36 -13.28
N ASP A 259 1.80 -4.45 -13.30
CA ASP A 259 1.07 -5.63 -13.80
C ASP A 259 0.23 -5.31 -15.04
N TRP A 260 -0.58 -4.24 -14.99
CA TRP A 260 -1.47 -3.88 -16.09
C TRP A 260 -0.71 -3.21 -17.26
N LEU A 261 0.08 -2.17 -16.98
CA LEU A 261 0.77 -1.38 -18.02
C LEU A 261 1.66 -2.23 -18.95
N PRO A 262 2.48 -3.18 -18.46
CA PRO A 262 3.33 -4.01 -19.34
C PRO A 262 2.55 -4.90 -20.32
N GLN A 263 1.26 -5.14 -20.06
CA GLN A 263 0.39 -6.03 -20.83
C GLN A 263 -0.70 -5.26 -21.59
N SER A 264 -0.82 -3.95 -21.39
CA SER A 264 -1.95 -3.16 -21.89
C SER A 264 -1.79 -2.69 -23.34
N GLY A 265 -0.58 -2.78 -23.90
CA GLY A 265 -0.26 -2.21 -25.22
C GLY A 265 0.00 -0.69 -25.19
N PHE A 266 0.12 -0.11 -23.99
CA PHE A 266 0.47 1.29 -23.78
C PHE A 266 1.83 1.43 -23.09
N ASP A 267 2.47 2.57 -23.27
CA ASP A 267 3.71 2.95 -22.58
C ASP A 267 3.42 4.14 -21.66
N SER A 268 4.10 4.23 -20.52
CA SER A 268 3.99 5.41 -19.65
C SER A 268 4.74 6.60 -20.26
N VAL A 269 4.28 7.81 -19.94
CA VAL A 269 4.92 9.05 -20.39
C VAL A 269 5.34 9.87 -19.18
N ASN A 270 6.59 10.33 -19.17
CA ASN A 270 7.05 11.29 -18.18
C ASN A 270 6.23 12.58 -18.34
N GLY A 271 5.45 12.91 -17.31
CA GLY A 271 4.44 13.96 -17.33
C GLY A 271 3.83 14.15 -15.94
N PHE A 272 2.53 14.43 -15.93
CA PHE A 272 1.78 14.67 -14.70
C PHE A 272 0.83 13.52 -14.42
N GLU A 273 1.11 12.75 -13.37
CA GLU A 273 0.18 11.76 -12.82
C GLU A 273 -0.80 12.47 -11.90
N LEU A 274 -2.07 12.05 -11.90
CA LEU A 274 -3.12 12.71 -11.12
C LEU A 274 -3.76 11.74 -10.11
N GLU A 275 -4.01 12.28 -8.92
CA GLU A 275 -4.79 11.65 -7.86
C GLU A 275 -6.03 12.49 -7.61
N HIS A 276 -7.19 12.00 -8.02
CA HIS A 276 -8.46 12.68 -7.75
C HIS A 276 -9.06 12.11 -6.47
N TYR A 277 -9.35 12.99 -5.51
CA TYR A 277 -9.96 12.61 -4.24
C TYR A 277 -11.44 12.99 -4.25
N GLY A 278 -12.30 12.05 -3.83
CA GLY A 278 -13.73 12.28 -3.65
C GLY A 278 -14.03 13.31 -2.56
N PRO A 279 -15.30 13.73 -2.41
CA PRO A 279 -15.68 14.72 -1.41
C PRO A 279 -15.30 14.23 0.00
N LEU A 280 -14.67 15.12 0.78
CA LEU A 280 -14.35 14.86 2.18
C LEU A 280 -15.66 14.80 2.99
N THR A 281 -16.23 13.62 3.16
CA THR A 281 -17.42 13.42 3.99
C THR A 281 -17.02 13.46 5.47
N SER A 282 -17.07 14.65 6.05
CA SER A 282 -17.09 14.98 7.49
C SER A 282 -16.35 14.07 8.50
N HIS A 283 -15.32 14.67 9.10
CA HIS A 283 -14.77 14.43 10.45
C HIS A 283 -13.94 13.18 10.76
N ILE A 284 -13.67 12.27 9.80
CA ILE A 284 -12.66 11.20 9.98
C ILE A 284 -11.83 11.02 8.68
N ASP A 285 -10.90 11.95 8.45
CA ASP A 285 -9.54 11.86 7.88
C ASP A 285 -9.13 10.95 6.69
N THR A 286 -10.00 10.33 5.89
CA THR A 286 -9.56 9.79 4.57
C THR A 286 -10.65 9.82 3.51
N PRO A 287 -10.38 10.32 2.28
CA PRO A 287 -11.29 10.18 1.16
C PRO A 287 -11.51 8.69 0.87
N THR A 288 -12.77 8.29 0.73
CA THR A 288 -13.16 6.89 0.48
C THR A 288 -13.21 6.57 -1.00
N ASP A 289 -13.48 7.55 -1.85
CA ASP A 289 -13.41 7.47 -3.31
C ASP A 289 -12.14 8.14 -3.81
N MET A 290 -11.35 7.41 -4.59
CA MET A 290 -10.08 7.89 -5.16
C MET A 290 -9.95 7.42 -6.61
N GLU A 291 -9.32 8.24 -7.45
CA GLU A 291 -8.92 7.82 -8.78
C GLU A 291 -7.46 8.14 -9.03
N TYR A 292 -6.78 7.22 -9.71
CA TYR A 292 -5.41 7.43 -10.16
C TYR A 292 -5.36 7.48 -11.68
N TRP A 293 -4.68 8.49 -12.20
CA TRP A 293 -4.60 8.81 -13.63
C TRP A 293 -3.13 8.75 -14.05
N LEU A 294 -2.77 7.67 -14.74
CA LEU A 294 -1.42 7.43 -15.23
C LEU A 294 -1.29 7.95 -16.67
N PRO A 295 -0.39 8.91 -16.98
CA PRO A 295 -0.12 9.34 -18.34
C PRO A 295 0.36 8.20 -19.22
N ILE A 296 -0.28 8.01 -20.36
CA ILE A 296 0.04 6.94 -21.30
C ILE A 296 0.14 7.44 -22.74
N ARG A 297 0.81 6.66 -23.58
CA ARG A 297 0.77 6.75 -25.04
C ARG A 297 0.58 5.37 -25.64
N THR A 298 -0.02 5.31 -26.83
CA THR A 298 -0.12 4.07 -27.60
C THR A 298 1.26 3.61 -28.05
N LEU A 299 1.54 2.31 -27.91
CA LEU A 299 2.73 1.72 -28.51
C LEU A 299 2.60 1.72 -30.05
N PRO A 300 3.67 2.08 -30.79
CA PRO A 300 3.67 2.07 -32.25
C PRO A 300 3.63 0.66 -32.85
#